data_AF-A0A816VJC4-F1
#
_entry.id   AF-A0A816VJC4-F1
#
_cell.length_a   1.000
_cell.length_b   1.000
_cell.length_c   1.000
_cell.angle_alpha   90.00
_cell.angle_beta   90.00
_cell.angle_gamma   90.00
#
_symmetry.space_group_name_H-M   'P 1'
#
loop_
_entity.id
_entity.type
_entity.pdbx_description
1 polymer ?
#
loop_
_entity_poly.entity_id
_entity_poly.type
_entity_poly.pdbx_seq_one_letter_code
_entity_poly.pdbx_strand_id
1 'polypeptide(L)'
;RQFCLHFEAFQLGTAPVYMAFLRFMGDENEAKKFSYSLEVGAHSRKLTWQGIPRSIRDGHKKVRDSQDGLIIPRNMALFFSGSDKEELKLRVTGRIWREE
;
A
#
# COMPACT_ATOMS: atom_id res chain seq x y z
N ARG A 1 -11.73 2.54 -15.89
CA ARG A 1 -10.67 1.62 -15.39
C ARG A 1 -10.88 1.48 -13.89
N GLN A 2 -10.89 0.25 -13.36
CA GLN A 2 -11.15 0.00 -11.93
C GLN A 2 -9.89 -0.50 -11.24
N PHE A 3 -9.72 -0.13 -9.97
CA PHE A 3 -8.59 -0.51 -9.14
C PHE A 3 -9.09 -0.96 -7.77
N CYS A 4 -8.37 -1.86 -7.13
CA CYS A 4 -8.68 -2.37 -5.80
C CYS A 4 -7.53 -2.05 -4.84
N LEU A 5 -7.80 -1.18 -3.87
CA LEU A 5 -6.88 -0.90 -2.76
C LEU A 5 -6.97 -2.05 -1.75
N HIS A 6 -5.83 -2.68 -1.50
CA HIS A 6 -5.67 -3.65 -0.43
C HIS A 6 -4.98 -2.99 0.74
N PHE A 7 -5.47 -3.31 1.94
CA PHE A 7 -4.84 -2.96 3.20
C PHE A 7 -4.92 -4.17 4.12
N GLU A 8 -3.79 -4.70 4.55
CA GLU A 8 -3.75 -5.87 5.42
C GLU A 8 -2.66 -5.75 6.50
N ALA A 9 -2.83 -6.48 7.60
CA ALA A 9 -1.83 -6.65 8.64
C ALA A 9 -1.24 -8.06 8.56
N PHE A 10 0.08 -8.19 8.68
CA PHE A 10 0.76 -9.49 8.70
C PHE A 10 2.09 -9.42 9.48
N GLN A 11 2.73 -10.58 9.65
CA GLN A 11 4.06 -10.69 10.24
C GLN A 11 5.12 -10.75 9.14
N LEU A 12 6.02 -9.78 9.12
CA LEU A 12 7.21 -9.82 8.29
C LEU A 12 8.36 -10.39 9.14
N GLY A 13 8.64 -11.68 8.98
CA GLY A 13 9.45 -12.42 9.95
C GLY A 13 8.74 -12.47 11.30
N THR A 14 9.30 -11.82 12.32
CA THR A 14 8.69 -11.67 13.66
C THR A 14 8.13 -10.27 13.90
N ALA A 15 8.17 -9.38 12.91
CA ALA A 15 7.78 -7.98 13.06
C ALA A 15 6.34 -7.74 12.55
N PRO A 16 5.43 -7.17 13.37
CA PRO A 16 4.10 -6.81 12.92
C PRO A 16 4.16 -5.60 11.98
N VAL A 17 3.58 -5.74 10.80
CA VAL A 17 3.51 -4.69 9.78
C VAL A 17 2.10 -4.57 9.20
N TYR A 18 1.80 -3.40 8.67
CA TYR A 18 0.69 -3.20 7.75
C TYR A 18 1.24 -3.07 6.33
N MET A 19 0.45 -3.42 5.33
CA MET A 19 0.81 -3.19 3.94
C MET A 19 -0.38 -2.70 3.14
N ALA A 20 -0.11 -1.71 2.27
CA ALA A 20 -1.07 -1.16 1.34
C ALA A 20 -0.55 -1.25 -0.10
N PHE A 21 -1.39 -1.70 -1.03
CA PHE A 21 -1.04 -1.74 -2.45
C PHE A 21 -2.29 -1.68 -3.33
N LEU A 22 -2.11 -1.29 -4.59
CA LEU A 22 -3.17 -1.24 -5.58
C LEU A 22 -3.05 -2.40 -6.56
N ARG A 23 -4.20 -3.01 -6.87
CA ARG A 23 -4.33 -3.95 -7.99
C ARG A 23 -5.24 -3.37 -9.07
N PHE A 24 -4.87 -3.57 -10.33
CA PHE A 24 -5.66 -3.20 -11.49
C PHE A 24 -6.68 -4.31 -11.81
N MET A 25 -7.96 -3.94 -11.96
CA MET A 25 -9.04 -4.86 -12.31
C MET A 25 -9.02 -5.17 -13.83
N GLY A 26 -8.01 -5.93 -14.26
CA GLY A 26 -7.81 -6.36 -15.64
C GLY A 26 -6.56 -7.21 -15.76
N ASP A 27 -6.01 -7.36 -16.96
CA ASP A 27 -4.78 -8.14 -17.19
C ASP A 27 -3.49 -7.34 -16.91
N GLU A 28 -2.35 -8.03 -16.96
CA GLU A 28 -1.04 -7.46 -16.65
C GLU A 28 -0.56 -6.44 -17.71
N ASN A 29 -0.87 -6.67 -18.99
CA ASN A 29 -0.45 -5.79 -20.08
C ASN A 29 -1.18 -4.44 -20.00
N GLU A 30 -2.43 -4.45 -19.57
CA GLU A 30 -3.19 -3.24 -19.30
C GLU A 30 -2.75 -2.57 -17.99
N ALA A 31 -2.40 -3.35 -16.97
CA ALA A 31 -1.95 -2.82 -15.68
C ALA A 31 -0.65 -2.00 -15.82
N LYS A 32 0.29 -2.47 -16.67
CA LYS A 32 1.56 -1.79 -17.00
C LYS A 32 1.42 -0.40 -17.62
N LYS A 33 0.21 -0.03 -18.07
CA LYS A 33 -0.08 1.31 -18.60
C LYS A 33 -0.33 2.33 -17.50
N PHE A 34 -0.38 1.89 -16.24
CA PHE A 34 -0.67 2.75 -15.10
C PHE A 34 0.48 2.72 -14.10
N SER A 35 0.66 3.85 -13.44
CA SER A 35 1.46 3.98 -12.24
C SER A 35 0.58 4.46 -11.10
N TYR A 36 0.98 4.14 -9.88
CA TYR A 36 0.34 4.64 -8.68
C TYR A 36 1.36 5.02 -7.63
N SER A 37 0.94 5.89 -6.71
CA SER A 37 1.62 6.09 -5.44
C SER A 37 0.67 5.94 -4.28
N LEU A 38 1.19 5.47 -3.14
CA LEU A 38 0.52 5.45 -1.85
C LEU A 38 1.41 6.12 -0.82
N GLU A 39 0.80 6.88 0.09
CA GLU A 39 1.50 7.64 1.11
C GLU A 39 0.77 7.52 2.45
N VAL A 40 1.55 7.40 3.53
CA VAL A 40 1.11 7.66 4.90
C VAL A 40 2.02 8.70 5.52
N GLY A 41 1.48 9.64 6.28
CA GLY A 41 2.27 10.72 6.85
C GLY A 41 1.56 11.54 7.91
N ALA A 42 2.36 12.12 8.81
CA ALA A 42 1.96 13.05 9.86
C ALA A 42 3.21 13.82 10.35
N HIS A 43 3.03 14.96 11.03
CA HIS A 43 4.13 15.72 11.65
C HIS A 43 5.31 16.00 10.70
N SER A 44 5.00 16.41 9.46
CA SER A 44 5.99 16.69 8.40
C SER A 44 6.85 15.49 7.96
N ARG A 45 6.52 14.27 8.39
CA ARG A 45 7.15 13.02 7.96
C ARG A 45 6.15 12.19 7.16
N LYS A 46 6.65 11.46 6.17
CA LYS A 46 5.83 10.58 5.33
C LYS A 46 6.62 9.39 4.81
N LEU A 47 5.92 8.29 4.54
CA LEU A 47 6.40 7.16 3.76
C LEU A 47 5.60 7.14 2.47
N THR A 48 6.29 7.03 1.34
CA THR A 48 5.67 6.96 0.02
C THR A 48 6.16 5.71 -0.69
N TRP A 49 5.24 4.98 -1.30
CA TRP A 49 5.50 3.91 -2.26
C TRP A 49 5.02 4.34 -3.63
N GLN A 50 5.75 3.99 -4.67
CA GLN A 50 5.34 4.20 -6.06
C GLN A 50 5.66 2.95 -6.87
N GLY A 51 4.75 2.56 -7.75
CA GLY A 51 4.93 1.39 -8.60
C GLY A 51 3.81 1.21 -9.62
N ILE A 52 3.86 0.09 -10.32
CA ILE A 52 2.84 -0.35 -11.28
C ILE A 52 1.84 -1.24 -10.52
N PRO A 53 0.52 -1.03 -10.66
CA PRO A 53 -0.45 -1.87 -9.98
C PRO A 53 -0.38 -3.30 -10.56
N ARG A 54 -0.42 -4.31 -9.70
CA ARG A 54 -0.49 -5.71 -10.17
C ARG A 54 -1.86 -6.02 -10.74
N SER A 55 -1.97 -6.95 -11.69
CA SER A 55 -3.28 -7.44 -12.14
C SER A 55 -4.07 -8.07 -10.99
N ILE A 56 -5.39 -7.93 -10.98
CA ILE A 56 -6.27 -8.64 -10.03
C ILE A 56 -6.14 -10.18 -10.16
N ARG A 57 -5.68 -10.66 -11.33
CA ARG A 57 -5.40 -12.07 -11.59
C ARG A 57 -4.20 -12.59 -10.81
N ASP A 58 -3.26 -11.73 -10.43
CA ASP A 58 -2.25 -12.04 -9.41
C ASP A 58 -2.90 -12.00 -8.03
N GLY A 59 -2.84 -13.11 -7.29
CA GLY A 59 -3.41 -13.18 -5.94
C GLY A 59 -2.74 -12.20 -4.97
N HIS A 60 -3.53 -11.57 -4.09
CA HIS A 60 -3.03 -10.59 -3.11
C HIS A 60 -1.89 -11.15 -2.24
N LYS A 61 -1.94 -12.43 -1.87
CA LYS A 61 -0.87 -13.12 -1.12
C LYS A 61 0.48 -13.06 -1.85
N LYS A 62 0.50 -13.22 -3.18
CA LYS A 62 1.74 -13.16 -3.97
C LYS A 62 2.35 -11.77 -3.93
N VAL A 63 1.52 -10.73 -3.99
CA VAL A 63 1.95 -9.32 -3.87
C VAL A 63 2.54 -9.05 -2.49
N ARG A 64 1.87 -9.54 -1.44
CA ARG A 64 2.33 -9.45 -0.05
C ARG A 64 3.65 -10.18 0.17
N ASP A 65 3.75 -11.44 -0.26
CA ASP A 65 4.92 -12.29 -0.03
C ASP A 65 6.15 -11.77 -0.79
N SER A 66 5.94 -11.11 -1.94
CA SER A 66 6.99 -10.38 -2.65
C SER A 66 7.24 -8.96 -2.15
N GLN A 67 6.52 -8.50 -1.12
CA GLN A 67 6.66 -7.17 -0.52
C GLN A 67 6.49 -6.02 -1.54
N ASP A 68 5.65 -6.22 -2.55
CA ASP A 68 5.43 -5.30 -3.68
C ASP A 68 4.34 -4.27 -3.33
N GLY A 69 4.64 -3.38 -2.39
CA GLY A 69 3.70 -2.40 -1.87
C GLY A 69 4.22 -1.57 -0.70
N LEU A 70 3.40 -0.63 -0.23
CA LEU A 70 3.74 0.24 0.90
C LEU A 70 3.70 -0.56 2.20
N ILE A 71 4.87 -0.93 2.73
CA ILE A 71 5.00 -1.57 4.05
C ILE A 71 5.13 -0.50 5.13
N ILE A 72 4.30 -0.62 6.17
CA ILE A 72 4.23 0.30 7.30
C ILE A 72 4.47 -0.50 8.60
N PRO A 73 5.68 -0.46 9.15
CA PRO A 73 5.98 -1.03 10.46
C PRO A 73 5.03 -0.49 11.54
N ARG A 74 4.63 -1.34 12.49
CA ARG A 74 3.64 -0.97 13.53
C ARG A 74 4.03 0.30 14.31
N ASN A 75 5.31 0.48 14.62
CA ASN A 75 5.79 1.69 15.31
C ASN A 75 5.60 2.96 14.45
N MET A 76 5.81 2.88 13.14
CA MET A 76 5.53 3.99 12.21
C MET A 76 4.03 4.23 12.07
N ALA A 77 3.23 3.17 12.04
CA ALA A 77 1.78 3.27 12.00
C ALA A 77 1.22 4.02 13.22
N LEU A 78 1.71 3.70 14.43
CA LEU A 78 1.37 4.40 15.66
C LEU A 78 1.84 5.87 15.63
N PHE A 79 3.06 6.13 15.16
CA PHE A 79 3.58 7.49 15.00
C PHE A 79 2.69 8.35 14.09
N PHE A 80 2.23 7.80 12.96
CA PHE A 80 1.36 8.51 12.03
C PHE A 80 -0.09 8.64 12.49
N SER A 81 -0.51 7.87 13.50
CA SER A 81 -1.86 7.95 14.07
C SER A 81 -2.07 9.15 15.00
N GLY A 82 -0.99 9.73 15.54
CA GLY A 82 -1.05 10.97 16.35
C GLY A 82 -1.84 10.88 17.66
N SER A 83 -2.24 9.68 18.10
CA SER A 83 -3.09 9.43 19.27
C SER A 83 -2.30 8.79 20.42
N ASP A 84 -2.90 8.79 21.63
CA ASP A 84 -2.39 8.17 22.86
C ASP A 84 -2.40 6.63 22.84
N LYS A 85 -1.96 6.02 21.73
CA LYS A 85 -1.73 4.57 21.54
C LYS A 85 -2.97 3.65 21.67
N GLU A 86 -4.14 4.16 22.02
CA GLU A 86 -5.34 3.33 22.20
C GLU A 86 -6.07 3.03 20.88
N GLU A 87 -6.05 3.95 19.91
CA GLU A 87 -6.69 3.77 18.60
C GLU A 87 -5.69 4.01 17.45
N LEU A 88 -5.58 3.04 16.54
CA LEU A 88 -4.79 3.17 15.32
C LEU A 88 -5.64 3.84 14.23
N LYS A 89 -5.36 5.10 13.92
CA LYS A 89 -6.02 5.85 12.85
C LYS A 89 -5.03 6.25 11.77
N LEU A 90 -4.98 5.47 10.70
CA LEU A 90 -4.11 5.73 9.55
C LEU A 90 -4.87 6.33 8.38
N ARG A 91 -4.33 7.41 7.81
CA ARG A 91 -4.77 7.94 6.52
C ARG A 91 -3.78 7.52 5.43
N VAL A 92 -4.22 6.63 4.54
CA VAL A 92 -3.50 6.30 3.31
C VAL A 92 -4.03 7.20 2.20
N THR A 93 -3.14 7.95 1.55
CA THR A 93 -3.47 8.79 0.39
C THR A 93 -2.80 8.22 -0.84
N GLY A 94 -3.50 8.18 -1.98
CA GLY A 94 -2.96 7.62 -3.20
C GLY A 94 -3.24 8.46 -4.43
N ARG A 95 -2.41 8.26 -5.46
CA ARG A 95 -2.61 8.81 -6.81
C ARG A 95 -2.45 7.68 -7.82
N ILE A 96 -3.21 7.75 -8.91
CA ILE A 96 -3.11 6.82 -10.03
C ILE A 96 -3.06 7.67 -11.30
N TRP A 97 -2.14 7.36 -12.20
CA TRP A 97 -2.06 8.01 -13.50
C TRP A 97 -1.70 6.99 -14.57
N ARG A 98 -1.99 7.33 -15.83
CA ARG A 98 -1.60 6.53 -16.99
C ARG A 98 -0.25 7.03 -17.47
N GLU A 99 0.67 6.13 -17.76
CA GLU A 99 1.91 6.47 -18.45
C GLU A 99 1.60 6.73 -19.94
N GLU A 100 2.30 7.68 -20.55
CA GLU A 100 2.13 8.05 -21.97
C GLU A 100 2.73 7.03 -22.93
#